data_AF-A0A1W1EBE4-F1
#
_entry.id   AF-A0A1W1EBE4-F1
#
_cell.length_a   1.000
_cell.length_b   1.000
_cell.length_c   1.000
_cell.angle_alpha   90.00
_cell.angle_beta   90.00
_cell.angle_gamma   90.00
#
_symmetry.space_group_name_H-M   'P 1'
#
loop_
_entity.id
_entity.type
_entity.pdbx_description
1 polymer ?
#
loop_
_entity_poly.entity_id
_entity_poly.type
_entity_poly.pdbx_seq_one_letter_code
_entity_poly.pdbx_strand_id
1 'polypeptide(L)'
;MHKKSTYSRRGAFTLIELLIVIIIISVVYFLGFSGIQKVSAKKEMLTPLNLKSSIEKSKNFTGKGTLLCINNCKECYFSEDISRPYEKVEDKTNLEDLEAYTLDMNNDLLKLEYGRYKDKKICLVLDFYKNGSSTQIILKQKESVYFLPAFFGEPEELDSLEDAKDLWLKYSDKLSSGDFY
;
A
#
# COMPACT_ATOMS: atom_id res chain seq x y z
N MET A 1 2.39 -44.12 63.17
CA MET A 1 2.55 -43.00 62.21
C MET A 1 2.97 -43.58 60.86
N HIS A 2 2.11 -43.60 59.84
CA HIS A 2 2.50 -43.96 58.48
C HIS A 2 2.23 -42.81 57.53
N LYS A 3 3.31 -42.18 57.04
CA LYS A 3 3.29 -41.10 56.06
C LYS A 3 3.25 -41.73 54.66
N LYS A 4 2.14 -41.57 53.93
CA LYS A 4 2.07 -41.92 52.50
C LYS A 4 2.63 -40.77 51.67
N SER A 5 3.67 -41.06 50.88
CA SER A 5 4.20 -40.18 49.85
C SER A 5 3.43 -40.42 48.55
N THR A 6 2.79 -39.40 48.01
CA THR A 6 2.13 -39.41 46.69
C THR A 6 3.11 -38.96 45.62
N TYR A 7 3.48 -39.86 44.71
CA TYR A 7 4.28 -39.56 43.53
C TYR A 7 3.35 -39.13 42.38
N SER A 8 3.57 -37.92 41.85
CA SER A 8 2.85 -37.37 40.70
C SER A 8 3.30 -38.07 39.41
N ARG A 9 2.36 -38.71 38.69
CA ARG A 9 2.62 -39.29 37.37
C ARG A 9 2.74 -38.15 36.36
N ARG A 10 3.96 -37.89 35.87
CA ARG A 10 4.18 -37.10 34.65
C ARG A 10 3.80 -37.98 33.46
N GLY A 11 2.73 -37.62 32.75
CA GLY A 11 2.35 -38.26 31.50
C GLY A 11 3.35 -37.89 30.41
N ALA A 12 4.00 -38.88 29.81
CA ALA A 12 4.79 -38.68 28.60
C ALA A 12 3.85 -38.81 27.40
N PHE A 13 3.87 -37.82 26.52
CA PHE A 13 3.15 -37.84 25.25
C PHE A 13 3.62 -39.03 24.41
N THR A 14 2.67 -39.72 23.77
CA THR A 14 3.00 -40.89 22.95
C THR A 14 3.60 -40.44 21.61
N LEU A 15 4.48 -41.26 21.02
CA LEU A 15 5.08 -40.97 19.71
C LEU A 15 4.02 -40.79 18.62
N ILE A 16 2.90 -41.50 18.73
CA ILE A 16 1.80 -41.42 17.76
C ILE A 16 1.02 -40.12 17.89
N GLU A 17 0.85 -39.61 19.10
CA GLU A 17 0.21 -38.32 19.37
C GLU A 17 1.05 -37.16 18.81
N LEU A 18 2.37 -37.23 18.96
CA LEU A 18 3.28 -36.24 18.36
C LEU A 18 3.17 -36.24 16.82
N LEU A 19 3.09 -37.41 16.20
CA LEU A 19 2.96 -37.55 14.74
C LEU A 19 1.65 -36.96 14.23
N ILE A 20 0.54 -37.19 14.93
CA ILE A 20 -0.77 -36.62 14.57
C ILE A 20 -0.74 -35.09 14.64
N VAL A 21 -0.13 -34.52 15.68
CA VAL A 21 -0.01 -33.07 15.85
C VAL A 21 0.76 -32.43 14.69
N ILE A 22 1.89 -33.02 14.26
CA ILE A 22 2.69 -32.51 13.14
C ILE A 22 1.90 -32.51 11.83
N ILE A 23 1.10 -33.56 11.58
CA ILE A 23 0.26 -33.64 10.37
C ILE A 23 -0.82 -32.56 10.39
N ILE A 24 -1.51 -32.39 11.52
CA ILE A 24 -2.57 -31.37 11.64
C ILE A 24 -2.00 -29.97 11.43
N ILE A 25 -0.85 -29.66 12.05
CA ILE A 25 -0.17 -28.38 11.89
C ILE A 25 0.20 -28.15 10.42
N SER A 26 0.72 -29.17 9.72
CA SER A 26 1.08 -29.09 8.30
C SER A 26 -0.13 -28.80 7.40
N VAL A 27 -1.29 -29.42 7.68
CA VAL A 27 -2.55 -29.17 6.95
C VAL A 27 -3.07 -27.76 7.23
N VAL A 28 -3.05 -27.29 8.47
CA VAL A 28 -3.48 -25.94 8.83
C VAL A 28 -2.58 -24.88 8.17
N TYR A 29 -1.27 -25.08 8.14
CA TYR A 29 -0.35 -24.18 7.42
C TYR A 29 -0.60 -24.20 5.91
N PHE A 30 -0.80 -25.38 5.32
CA PHE A 30 -1.08 -25.50 3.89
C PHE A 30 -2.40 -24.82 3.50
N LEU A 31 -3.47 -25.03 4.28
CA LEU A 31 -4.77 -24.39 4.07
C LEU A 31 -4.74 -22.89 4.36
N GLY A 32 -3.99 -22.47 5.39
CA GLY A 32 -3.79 -21.06 5.73
C GLY A 32 -3.07 -20.26 4.65
N PHE A 33 -2.19 -20.91 3.87
CA PHE A 33 -1.48 -20.26 2.76
C PHE A 33 -2.20 -20.40 1.41
N SER A 34 -2.99 -21.47 1.22
CA SER A 34 -3.75 -21.71 -0.02
C SER A 34 -4.97 -20.78 -0.19
N GLY A 35 -5.32 -20.01 0.85
CA GLY A 35 -6.38 -19.00 0.81
C GLY A 35 -5.98 -17.66 0.18
N ILE A 36 -4.70 -17.46 -0.18
CA ILE A 36 -4.26 -16.29 -0.94
C ILE A 36 -4.76 -16.47 -2.38
N GLN A 37 -5.97 -15.96 -2.63
CA GLN A 37 -6.56 -15.96 -3.96
C GLN A 37 -5.57 -15.32 -4.93
N LYS A 38 -5.15 -16.10 -5.92
CA LYS A 38 -4.51 -15.60 -7.13
C LYS A 38 -5.57 -14.78 -7.86
N VAL A 39 -5.69 -13.49 -7.51
CA VAL A 39 -6.60 -12.56 -8.15
C VAL A 39 -6.27 -12.59 -9.64
N SER A 40 -7.14 -13.24 -10.41
CA SER A 40 -7.12 -13.19 -11.86
C SER A 40 -7.11 -11.72 -12.25
N ALA A 41 -6.03 -11.28 -12.89
CA ALA A 41 -5.82 -9.92 -13.33
C ALA A 41 -6.84 -9.55 -14.43
N LYS A 42 -8.08 -9.32 -14.03
CA LYS A 42 -8.95 -8.41 -14.76
C LYS A 42 -8.22 -7.07 -14.67
N LYS A 43 -7.97 -6.44 -15.82
CA LYS A 43 -7.33 -5.12 -15.92
C LYS A 43 -8.20 -4.14 -15.13
N GLU A 44 -7.87 -3.94 -13.85
CA GLU A 44 -8.64 -3.09 -12.95
C GLU A 44 -8.42 -1.64 -13.34
N MET A 45 -9.49 -0.85 -13.26
CA MET A 45 -9.41 0.58 -13.54
C MET A 45 -8.57 1.25 -12.45
N LEU A 46 -7.64 2.14 -12.83
CA LEU A 46 -6.87 2.93 -11.89
C LEU A 46 -7.79 3.92 -11.16
N THR A 47 -7.80 3.82 -9.85
CA THR A 47 -8.55 4.65 -8.90
C THR A 47 -7.57 5.14 -7.83
N PRO A 48 -7.90 6.20 -7.07
CA PRO A 48 -7.03 6.65 -5.97
C PRO A 48 -6.65 5.51 -5.00
N LEU A 49 -7.58 4.60 -4.73
CA LEU A 49 -7.41 3.51 -3.76
C LEU A 49 -6.54 2.35 -4.25
N ASN A 50 -6.51 2.06 -5.56
CA ASN A 50 -5.72 0.96 -6.11
C ASN A 50 -4.52 1.44 -6.94
N LEU A 51 -4.23 2.75 -6.96
CA LEU A 51 -3.21 3.34 -7.82
C LEU A 51 -1.83 2.73 -7.55
N LYS A 52 -1.40 2.72 -6.29
CA LYS A 52 -0.10 2.18 -5.88
C LYS A 52 0.03 0.71 -6.25
N SER A 53 -0.91 -0.11 -5.79
CA SER A 53 -0.85 -1.55 -5.99
C SER A 53 -1.00 -1.97 -7.46
N SER A 54 -1.74 -1.20 -8.27
CA SER A 54 -1.86 -1.44 -9.72
C SER A 54 -0.55 -1.18 -10.45
N ILE A 55 0.18 -0.10 -10.11
CA ILE A 55 1.48 0.19 -10.70
C ILE A 55 2.52 -0.84 -10.27
N GLU A 56 2.56 -1.21 -8.99
CA GLU A 56 3.49 -2.20 -8.47
C GLU A 56 3.30 -3.60 -9.08
N LYS A 57 2.06 -3.96 -9.43
CA LYS A 57 1.72 -5.22 -10.10
C LYS A 57 1.93 -5.19 -11.62
N SER A 58 2.24 -4.02 -12.19
CA SER A 58 2.42 -3.87 -13.63
C SER A 58 3.70 -4.58 -14.10
N LYS A 59 3.68 -5.10 -15.35
CA LYS A 59 4.80 -5.89 -15.90
C LYS A 59 6.12 -5.11 -15.99
N ASN A 60 6.04 -3.79 -16.06
CA ASN A 60 7.18 -2.90 -16.28
C ASN A 60 7.69 -2.29 -14.96
N PHE A 61 7.15 -2.71 -13.81
CA PHE A 61 7.61 -2.22 -12.51
C PHE A 61 8.82 -3.02 -12.03
N THR A 62 9.96 -2.34 -11.88
CA THR A 62 11.23 -2.94 -11.41
C THR A 62 11.60 -2.55 -9.98
N GLY A 63 10.62 -2.06 -9.22
CA GLY A 63 10.79 -1.64 -7.83
C GLY A 63 11.00 -0.13 -7.63
N LYS A 64 11.12 0.66 -8.70
CA LYS A 64 11.15 2.12 -8.63
C LYS A 64 10.60 2.76 -9.90
N GLY A 65 10.26 4.03 -9.83
CA GLY A 65 9.90 4.83 -11.00
C GLY A 65 9.00 6.01 -10.65
N THR A 66 8.60 6.76 -11.67
CA THR A 66 7.72 7.92 -11.55
C THR A 66 6.49 7.70 -12.42
N LEU A 67 5.33 7.77 -11.81
CA LEU A 67 4.04 7.90 -12.49
C LEU A 67 3.72 9.38 -12.63
N LEU A 68 3.35 9.82 -13.83
CA LEU A 68 2.74 11.12 -14.05
C LEU A 68 1.41 10.97 -14.78
N CYS A 69 0.44 11.81 -14.47
CA CYS A 69 -0.84 11.85 -15.18
C CYS A 69 -1.09 13.26 -15.75
N ILE A 70 -1.64 13.31 -16.95
CA ILE A 70 -1.98 14.52 -17.70
C ILE A 70 -3.42 14.43 -18.24
N ASN A 71 -3.85 15.49 -18.93
CA ASN A 71 -5.14 15.54 -19.61
C ASN A 71 -6.31 15.32 -18.63
N ASN A 72 -6.35 16.11 -17.56
CA ASN A 72 -7.26 15.93 -16.43
C ASN A 72 -7.20 14.51 -15.83
N CYS A 73 -5.98 13.99 -15.69
CA CYS A 73 -5.68 12.67 -15.13
C CYS A 73 -6.31 11.46 -15.85
N LYS A 74 -6.77 11.66 -17.10
CA LYS A 74 -7.26 10.58 -17.97
C LYS A 74 -6.12 9.76 -18.56
N GLU A 75 -4.94 10.35 -18.71
CA GLU A 75 -3.79 9.69 -19.33
C GLU A 75 -2.60 9.69 -18.38
N CYS A 76 -2.19 8.50 -17.96
CA CYS A 76 -1.03 8.32 -17.11
C CYS A 76 0.13 7.67 -17.88
N TYR A 77 1.33 8.05 -17.49
CA TYR A 77 2.58 7.54 -18.03
C TYR A 77 3.49 7.13 -16.87
N PHE A 78 4.23 6.05 -17.06
CA PHE A 78 5.17 5.55 -16.08
C PHE A 78 6.58 5.49 -16.68
N SER A 79 7.58 5.83 -15.88
CA SER A 79 8.98 5.61 -16.22
C SER A 79 9.72 5.01 -15.02
N GLU A 80 10.49 3.94 -15.24
CA GLU A 80 11.31 3.32 -14.17
C GLU A 80 12.46 4.22 -13.69
N ASP A 81 12.90 5.16 -14.54
CA ASP A 81 14.07 6.00 -14.28
C ASP A 81 14.04 7.27 -15.14
N ILE A 82 14.73 8.32 -14.69
CA ILE A 82 14.89 9.60 -15.42
C ILE A 82 15.55 9.36 -16.79
N SER A 83 16.32 8.29 -16.92
CA SER A 83 17.01 7.89 -18.17
C SER A 83 16.12 7.12 -19.16
N ARG A 84 14.94 6.65 -18.74
CA ARG A 84 14.02 5.90 -19.61
C ARG A 84 12.84 6.77 -20.07
N PRO A 85 12.34 6.53 -21.29
CA PRO A 85 11.16 7.24 -21.76
C PRO A 85 9.93 6.83 -20.95
N TYR A 86 9.03 7.80 -20.78
CA TYR A 86 7.71 7.56 -20.20
C TYR A 86 6.85 6.72 -21.15
N GLU A 87 6.39 5.58 -20.65
CA GLU A 87 5.48 4.67 -21.35
C GLU A 87 4.04 4.92 -20.91
N LYS A 88 3.09 4.83 -21.84
CA LYS A 88 1.68 5.06 -21.52
C LYS A 88 1.16 3.87 -20.71
N VAL A 89 0.52 4.14 -19.58
CA VAL A 89 -0.21 3.13 -18.81
C VAL A 89 -1.49 2.83 -19.56
N GLU A 90 -1.68 1.58 -19.97
CA GLU A 90 -2.81 1.17 -20.81
C GLU A 90 -4.12 0.91 -20.04
N ASP A 91 -4.09 1.04 -18.72
CA ASP A 91 -5.25 0.83 -17.88
C ASP A 91 -6.26 1.97 -18.05
N LYS A 92 -7.55 1.66 -17.93
CA LYS A 92 -8.56 2.70 -17.82
C LYS A 92 -8.33 3.46 -16.51
N THR A 93 -8.51 4.77 -16.52
CA THR A 93 -8.33 5.63 -15.35
C THR A 93 -9.67 6.21 -14.90
N ASN A 94 -9.87 6.26 -13.59
CA ASN A 94 -10.93 7.03 -12.93
C ASN A 94 -10.27 7.99 -11.94
N LEU A 95 -9.39 8.81 -12.47
CA LEU A 95 -8.62 9.81 -11.74
C LEU A 95 -9.01 11.24 -12.19
N GLU A 96 -10.15 11.39 -12.85
CA GLU A 96 -10.57 12.70 -13.39
C GLU A 96 -10.82 13.70 -12.26
N ASP A 97 -10.54 14.99 -12.53
CA ASP A 97 -10.73 16.11 -11.60
C ASP A 97 -9.98 15.94 -10.25
N LEU A 98 -8.81 15.29 -10.29
CA LEU A 98 -7.98 15.07 -9.12
C LEU A 98 -7.24 16.35 -8.71
N GLU A 99 -7.28 16.64 -7.42
CA GLU A 99 -6.44 17.65 -6.80
C GLU A 99 -5.49 16.96 -5.80
N ALA A 100 -4.20 17.24 -5.93
CA ALA A 100 -3.16 16.66 -5.09
C ALA A 100 -2.74 17.65 -4.00
N TYR A 101 -2.54 17.15 -2.78
CA TYR A 101 -2.15 17.93 -1.61
C TYR A 101 -1.02 17.25 -0.83
N THR A 102 -0.19 18.07 -0.20
CA THR A 102 0.82 17.68 0.79
C THR A 102 0.67 18.55 2.04
N LEU A 103 1.42 18.25 3.09
CA LEU A 103 1.65 19.18 4.18
C LEU A 103 2.94 19.98 3.97
N ASP A 104 2.93 21.26 4.35
CA ASP A 104 4.12 22.09 4.42
C ASP A 104 4.87 21.92 5.76
N MET A 105 5.92 22.72 5.98
CA MET A 105 6.72 22.67 7.21
C MET A 105 5.96 23.06 8.50
N ASN A 106 4.82 23.72 8.38
CA ASN A 106 3.96 24.10 9.50
C ASN A 106 2.76 23.13 9.65
N ASN A 107 2.77 22.02 8.91
CA ASN A 107 1.67 21.07 8.80
C ASN A 107 0.41 21.64 8.14
N ASP A 108 0.51 22.69 7.34
CA ASP A 108 -0.64 23.24 6.60
C ASP A 108 -0.84 22.55 5.25
N LEU A 109 -2.10 22.38 4.87
CA LEU A 109 -2.47 21.76 3.59
C LEU A 109 -2.01 22.64 2.43
N LEU A 110 -1.10 22.10 1.63
CA LEU A 110 -0.55 22.74 0.45
C LEU A 110 -1.00 21.98 -0.80
N LYS A 111 -1.74 22.66 -1.68
CA LYS A 111 -2.08 22.10 -3.00
C LYS A 111 -0.82 21.98 -3.86
N LEU A 112 -0.60 20.80 -4.41
CA LEU A 112 0.51 20.50 -5.30
C LEU A 112 0.17 20.98 -6.71
N GLU A 113 0.99 21.90 -7.21
CA GLU A 113 0.92 22.39 -8.58
C GLU A 113 2.15 21.90 -9.34
N TYR A 114 1.90 21.07 -10.36
CA TYR A 114 2.95 20.49 -11.18
C TYR A 114 3.16 21.28 -12.47
N GLY A 115 4.30 21.01 -13.14
CA GLY A 115 4.61 21.58 -14.44
C GLY A 115 3.76 21.00 -15.58
N ARG A 116 4.37 20.91 -16.77
CA ARG A 116 3.72 20.37 -17.96
C ARG A 116 4.51 19.20 -18.53
N TYR A 117 3.80 18.24 -19.11
CA TYR A 117 4.37 17.16 -19.89
C TYR A 117 3.62 17.07 -21.22
N LYS A 118 4.36 17.04 -22.34
CA LYS A 118 3.79 17.11 -23.71
C LYS A 118 2.79 18.27 -23.89
N ASP A 119 3.17 19.46 -23.39
CA ASP A 119 2.33 20.67 -23.39
C ASP A 119 0.96 20.53 -22.69
N LYS A 120 0.78 19.52 -21.85
CA LYS A 120 -0.41 19.35 -20.99
C LYS A 120 -0.04 19.54 -19.52
N LYS A 121 -0.93 20.17 -18.74
CA LYS A 121 -0.75 20.32 -17.29
C LYS A 121 -0.72 18.92 -16.65
N ILE A 122 0.26 18.71 -15.78
CA ILE A 122 0.33 17.51 -14.95
C ILE A 122 -0.62 17.69 -13.77
N CYS A 123 -1.42 16.66 -13.48
CA CYS A 123 -2.40 16.67 -12.39
C CYS A 123 -2.00 15.76 -11.22
N LEU A 124 -1.13 14.78 -11.47
CA LEU A 124 -0.62 13.89 -10.44
C LEU A 124 0.81 13.46 -10.79
N VAL A 125 1.67 13.43 -9.78
CA VAL A 125 2.99 12.79 -9.83
C VAL A 125 3.12 11.90 -8.61
N LEU A 126 3.51 10.65 -8.81
CA LEU A 126 3.86 9.70 -7.74
C LEU A 126 5.19 9.06 -8.05
N ASP A 127 6.11 9.18 -7.11
CA ASP A 127 7.39 8.47 -7.13
C ASP A 127 7.28 7.19 -6.33
N PHE A 128 7.92 6.13 -6.84
CA PHE A 128 8.04 4.82 -6.25
C PHE A 128 9.52 4.53 -6.01
N TYR A 129 9.84 4.02 -4.84
CA TYR A 129 11.20 3.83 -4.37
C TYR A 129 11.48 2.34 -4.11
N LYS A 130 12.76 1.95 -4.25
CA LYS A 130 13.21 0.55 -4.13
C LYS A 130 12.93 -0.11 -2.79
N ASN A 131 12.74 0.68 -1.74
CA ASN A 131 12.37 0.23 -0.40
C ASN A 131 10.86 -0.09 -0.27
N GLY A 132 10.09 0.00 -1.37
CA GLY A 132 8.64 -0.20 -1.37
C GLY A 132 7.84 1.01 -0.94
N SER A 133 8.49 2.14 -0.64
CA SER A 133 7.78 3.38 -0.36
C SER A 133 7.37 4.09 -1.65
N SER A 134 6.37 4.94 -1.53
CA SER A 134 5.90 5.84 -2.57
C SER A 134 5.78 7.27 -2.02
N THR A 135 5.47 8.23 -2.88
CA THR A 135 5.05 9.56 -2.44
C THR A 135 3.84 9.45 -1.50
N GLN A 136 3.96 10.02 -0.30
CA GLN A 136 2.81 10.25 0.58
C GLN A 136 2.02 11.43 0.01
N ILE A 137 0.71 11.27 -0.16
CA ILE A 137 -0.11 12.29 -0.82
C ILE A 137 -1.55 12.25 -0.32
N ILE A 138 -2.22 13.40 -0.31
CA ILE A 138 -3.67 13.50 -0.14
C ILE A 138 -4.25 13.82 -1.51
N LEU A 139 -5.25 13.05 -1.94
CA LEU A 139 -5.94 13.24 -3.21
C LEU A 139 -7.39 13.62 -2.93
N LYS A 140 -7.85 14.72 -3.50
CA LYS A 140 -9.26 15.09 -3.50
C LYS A 140 -9.84 14.84 -4.88
N GLN A 141 -10.96 14.14 -4.94
CA GLN A 141 -11.72 13.91 -6.17
C GLN A 141 -13.19 14.23 -5.90
N LYS A 142 -13.64 15.38 -6.41
CA LYS A 142 -15.00 15.90 -6.13
C LYS A 142 -15.20 16.06 -4.61
N GLU A 143 -16.13 15.28 -4.04
CA GLU A 143 -16.45 15.27 -2.61
C GLU A 143 -15.65 14.23 -1.81
N SER A 144 -15.01 13.28 -2.47
CA SER A 144 -14.20 12.25 -1.80
C SER A 144 -12.77 12.72 -1.58
N VAL A 145 -12.22 12.36 -0.42
CA VAL A 145 -10.81 12.59 -0.09
C VAL A 145 -10.13 11.25 0.14
N TYR A 146 -8.89 11.11 -0.31
CA TYR A 146 -8.11 9.90 -0.19
C TYR A 146 -6.75 10.23 0.41
N PHE A 147 -6.31 9.42 1.37
CA PHE A 147 -4.95 9.46 1.89
C PHE A 147 -4.16 8.26 1.36
N LEU A 148 -3.04 8.54 0.70
CA LEU A 148 -2.11 7.53 0.21
C LEU A 148 -0.84 7.59 1.06
N PRO A 149 -0.58 6.57 1.91
CA PRO A 149 0.61 6.54 2.74
C PRO A 149 1.88 6.31 1.90
N ALA A 150 3.02 6.85 2.36
CA ALA A 150 4.32 6.56 1.72
C ALA A 150 4.69 5.09 1.87
N PHE A 151 4.55 4.53 3.06
CA PHE A 151 5.03 3.19 3.43
C PHE A 151 3.86 2.22 3.64
N PHE A 152 4.01 1.28 4.58
CA PHE A 152 2.98 0.35 5.04
C PHE A 152 1.66 1.10 5.33
N GLY A 153 0.56 0.48 4.93
CA GLY A 153 -0.78 1.07 4.98
C GLY A 153 -1.44 0.98 3.61
N GLU A 154 -2.72 0.69 3.61
CA GLU A 154 -3.52 0.77 2.39
C GLU A 154 -4.03 2.20 2.21
N PRO A 155 -4.25 2.67 0.97
CA PRO A 155 -4.96 3.92 0.75
C PRO A 155 -6.33 3.93 1.42
N GLU A 156 -6.69 5.04 2.06
CA GLU A 156 -7.95 5.18 2.80
C GLU A 156 -8.79 6.32 2.18
N GLU A 157 -10.09 6.08 2.01
CA GLU A 157 -11.07 7.14 1.69
C GLU A 157 -11.57 7.77 2.98
N LEU A 158 -11.72 9.09 2.97
CA LEU A 158 -11.97 9.93 4.13
C LEU A 158 -13.03 10.99 3.80
N ASP A 159 -13.71 11.47 4.83
CA ASP A 159 -14.81 12.41 4.70
C ASP A 159 -14.33 13.84 4.40
N SER A 160 -13.11 14.20 4.80
CA SER A 160 -12.60 15.56 4.63
C SER A 160 -11.07 15.64 4.46
N LEU A 161 -10.61 16.80 3.97
CA LEU A 161 -9.19 17.12 3.88
C LEU A 161 -8.53 17.19 5.28
N GLU A 162 -9.28 17.57 6.30
CA GLU A 162 -8.74 17.65 7.66
C GLU A 162 -8.57 16.28 8.29
N ASP A 163 -9.49 15.34 8.04
CA ASP A 163 -9.31 13.94 8.46
C ASP A 163 -8.07 13.32 7.78
N ALA A 164 -7.83 13.69 6.51
CA ALA A 164 -6.65 13.25 5.77
C ALA A 164 -5.35 13.85 6.31
N LYS A 165 -5.38 15.12 6.73
CA LYS A 165 -4.26 15.78 7.42
C LYS A 165 -3.98 15.12 8.77
N ASP A 166 -5.01 14.85 9.57
CA ASP A 166 -4.86 14.19 10.86
C ASP A 166 -4.27 12.78 10.71
N LEU A 167 -4.73 12.04 9.70
CA LEU A 167 -4.18 10.73 9.37
C LEU A 167 -2.72 10.83 8.91
N TRP A 168 -2.40 11.80 8.05
CA TRP A 168 -1.02 12.07 7.61
C TRP A 168 -0.09 12.25 8.81
N LEU A 169 -0.44 13.13 9.74
CA LEU A 169 0.38 13.43 10.92
C LEU A 169 0.57 12.20 11.79
N LYS A 170 -0.48 11.41 12.01
CA LYS A 170 -0.41 10.14 12.75
C LYS A 170 0.56 9.14 12.12
N TYR A 171 0.62 9.05 10.79
CA TYR A 171 1.58 8.18 10.10
C TYR A 171 3.00 8.74 10.16
N SER A 172 3.17 10.06 10.01
CA SER A 172 4.49 10.72 10.11
C SER A 172 5.11 10.60 11.51
N ASP A 173 4.30 10.68 12.57
CA ASP A 173 4.76 10.49 13.95
C ASP A 173 5.28 9.07 14.18
N LYS A 174 4.54 8.05 13.71
CA LYS A 174 4.95 6.63 13.82
C LYS A 174 6.24 6.30 13.08
N LEU A 175 6.50 6.97 11.95
CA LEU A 175 7.75 6.82 11.22
C LEU A 175 8.92 7.47 11.98
N SER A 176 8.65 8.53 12.73
CA SER A 176 9.65 9.25 13.53
C SER A 176 9.94 8.55 14.86
N SER A 177 8.99 7.82 15.44
CA SER A 177 9.14 7.10 16.72
C SER A 177 9.91 5.79 16.60
N GLY A 178 10.17 5.29 15.39
CA GLY A 178 10.93 4.06 15.18
C GLY A 178 10.18 2.77 15.52
N ASP A 179 8.85 2.81 15.68
CA ASP A 179 7.99 1.67 16.06
C ASP A 179 7.92 0.54 14.98
N PHE A 180 8.76 0.60 13.96
CA PHE A 180 8.89 -0.40 12.91
C PHE A 180 10.27 -1.10 12.88
N TYR A 181 11.09 -0.92 13.92
CA TYR A 181 12.36 -1.64 14.11
C TYR A 181 12.42 -2.39 15.44
#